data_AF-A0A382WDT6-F1
#
_entry.id   AF-A0A382WDT6-F1
#
_cell.length_a   1.000
_cell.length_b   1.000
_cell.length_c   1.000
_cell.angle_alpha   90.00
_cell.angle_beta   90.00
_cell.angle_gamma   90.00
#
_symmetry.space_group_name_H-M   'P 1'
#
loop_
_entity.id
_entity.type
_entity.pdbx_description
1 polymer ?
#
loop_
_entity_poly.entity_id
_entity_poly.type
_entity_poly.pdbx_seq_one_letter_code
_entity_poly.pdbx_strand_id
1 'polypeptide(L)'
;VVNISWQTRPEMTGTVSGLLPANNQSNRMKRHYRFLLKIIAGAGLSLLSAQDPFVLDTSLTNVLPKSLTNSIQIADINNDGTNDIILSGYDETRNGVFFDVINVQTDGTLLLGSQNSFITYSDTIAGIEPGVPVGGIGGVDLIDYNRDGWIDAFLQGSALKGTLINSNGNFNTSGIEYYSLTYSDGKWGDVNNDGAPDLFVMGVDESQDIILNDLYINNGSSLTKDQTTIFPDLFNGSSSWGDYDNDGDLDLVICGQTADSSATVSRFYKNEPTGRLT
;
A
#
# COMPACT_ATOMS: atom_id res chain seq x y z
N VAL A 1 -64.36 3.01 40.73
CA VAL A 1 -63.78 1.75 41.24
C VAL A 1 -62.27 1.97 41.25
N VAL A 2 -61.50 2.11 42.33
CA VAL A 2 -61.62 1.88 43.78
C VAL A 2 -60.69 2.89 44.49
N ASN A 3 -61.07 3.30 45.70
CA ASN A 3 -60.37 4.16 46.67
C ASN A 3 -58.95 3.69 47.02
N ILE A 4 -58.06 4.58 47.49
CA ILE A 4 -57.39 4.52 48.82
C ILE A 4 -57.02 5.94 49.31
N SER A 5 -57.28 6.22 50.59
CA SER A 5 -57.04 7.43 51.41
C SER A 5 -55.55 7.70 51.73
N TRP A 6 -55.12 8.84 52.31
CA TRP A 6 -55.09 9.12 53.76
C TRP A 6 -54.82 10.60 54.13
N GLN A 7 -55.60 11.07 55.11
CA GLN A 7 -55.37 11.97 56.27
C GLN A 7 -54.49 13.25 56.22
N THR A 8 -55.05 14.30 56.85
CA THR A 8 -54.48 15.64 57.06
C THR A 8 -54.26 15.99 58.56
N ARG A 9 -53.15 16.72 58.82
CA ARG A 9 -52.88 17.78 59.84
C ARG A 9 -52.70 17.35 61.33
N PRO A 10 -52.02 18.12 62.23
CA PRO A 10 -51.82 19.59 62.24
C PRO A 10 -50.44 20.14 62.69
N GLU A 11 -50.39 21.48 62.74
CA GLU A 11 -49.31 22.41 63.07
C GLU A 11 -48.72 22.28 64.48
N MET A 12 -47.44 22.65 64.66
CA MET A 12 -46.99 23.38 65.86
C MET A 12 -45.76 24.27 65.60
N THR A 13 -46.02 25.55 65.79
CA THR A 13 -45.18 26.72 66.15
C THR A 13 -43.76 26.48 66.68
N GLY A 14 -42.82 27.30 66.20
CA GLY A 14 -41.52 27.56 66.84
C GLY A 14 -40.82 28.77 66.23
N THR A 15 -40.74 29.86 67.01
CA THR A 15 -40.12 31.15 66.68
C THR A 15 -38.60 31.18 66.94
N VAL A 16 -37.89 31.79 65.97
CA VAL A 16 -36.76 32.74 66.07
C VAL A 16 -35.35 32.30 66.53
N SER A 17 -34.41 32.67 65.65
CA SER A 17 -32.98 32.98 65.83
C SER A 17 -31.98 31.83 65.89
N GLY A 18 -31.05 31.85 64.91
CA GLY A 18 -29.85 31.03 64.90
C GLY A 18 -29.01 31.40 63.68
N LEU A 19 -27.95 32.17 63.92
CA LEU A 19 -26.91 32.53 62.96
C LEU A 19 -26.53 31.37 62.04
N LEU A 20 -26.44 31.63 60.73
CA LEU A 20 -25.91 30.69 59.75
C LEU A 20 -24.51 30.22 60.19
N PRO A 21 -24.24 28.90 60.29
CA PRO A 21 -22.90 28.45 60.63
C PRO A 21 -21.95 28.78 59.47
N ALA A 22 -20.89 29.55 59.76
CA ALA A 22 -19.81 29.92 58.83
C ALA A 22 -19.13 28.72 58.14
N ASN A 23 -19.38 27.49 58.61
CA ASN A 23 -18.81 26.25 58.07
C ASN A 23 -19.38 25.83 56.70
N ASN A 24 -20.62 26.21 56.33
CA ASN A 24 -21.19 25.84 55.03
C ASN A 24 -20.64 26.68 53.88
N GLN A 25 -20.29 27.95 54.14
CA GLN A 25 -19.61 28.82 53.16
C GLN A 25 -18.16 28.37 52.93
N SER A 26 -17.44 28.00 53.99
CA SER A 26 -16.07 27.47 53.92
C SER A 26 -15.97 26.15 53.15
N ASN A 27 -16.88 25.21 53.39
CA ASN A 27 -16.93 23.93 52.66
C ASN A 27 -17.40 24.10 51.21
N ARG A 28 -18.31 25.03 50.93
CA ARG A 28 -18.64 25.42 49.54
C ARG A 28 -17.42 26.04 48.87
N MET A 29 -16.73 27.01 49.47
CA MET A 29 -15.54 27.62 48.88
C MET A 29 -14.42 26.62 48.64
N LYS A 30 -14.17 25.67 49.56
CA LYS A 30 -13.20 24.58 49.36
C LYS A 30 -13.59 23.65 48.21
N ARG A 31 -14.88 23.36 48.01
CA ARG A 31 -15.36 22.59 46.85
C ARG A 31 -15.22 23.36 45.54
N HIS A 32 -15.56 24.66 45.52
CA HIS A 32 -15.38 25.49 44.33
C HIS A 32 -13.90 25.68 43.99
N TYR A 33 -13.03 25.85 45.00
CA TYR A 33 -11.58 25.95 44.81
C TYR A 33 -10.99 24.65 44.25
N ARG A 34 -11.40 23.49 44.77
CA ARG A 34 -10.99 22.18 44.22
C ARG A 34 -11.55 21.90 42.83
N PHE A 35 -12.74 22.41 42.52
CA PHE A 35 -13.34 22.31 41.19
C PHE A 35 -12.62 23.23 40.18
N LEU A 36 -12.32 24.47 40.57
CA LEU A 36 -11.50 25.41 39.80
C LEU A 36 -10.09 24.88 39.59
N LEU A 37 -9.44 24.27 40.59
CA LEU A 37 -8.13 23.64 40.42
C LEU A 37 -8.16 22.46 39.44
N LYS A 38 -9.24 21.68 39.41
CA LYS A 38 -9.43 20.61 38.43
C LYS A 38 -9.67 21.15 37.02
N ILE A 39 -10.40 22.27 36.89
CA ILE A 39 -10.57 22.96 35.59
C ILE A 39 -9.24 23.55 35.14
N ILE A 40 -8.44 24.16 36.02
CA ILE A 40 -7.13 24.74 35.69
C ILE A 40 -6.11 23.64 35.36
N ALA A 41 -6.11 22.51 36.08
CA ALA A 41 -5.26 21.36 35.76
C ALA A 41 -5.69 20.67 34.45
N GLY A 42 -7.00 20.53 34.20
CA GLY A 42 -7.54 20.01 32.95
C GLY A 42 -7.32 20.94 31.76
N ALA A 43 -7.45 22.26 31.96
CA ALA A 43 -7.15 23.27 30.95
C ALA A 43 -5.64 23.43 30.71
N GLY A 44 -4.82 23.22 31.74
CA GLY A 44 -3.36 23.17 31.63
C GLY A 44 -2.85 21.94 30.87
N LEU A 45 -3.55 20.81 30.98
CA LEU A 45 -3.30 19.61 30.17
C LEU A 45 -3.81 19.76 28.73
N SER A 46 -4.86 20.56 28.49
CA SER A 46 -5.36 20.87 27.14
C SER A 46 -4.70 22.08 26.48
N LEU A 47 -3.68 22.67 27.12
CA LEU A 47 -2.83 23.74 26.57
C LEU A 47 -1.52 23.20 25.98
N LEU A 48 -1.26 21.89 26.07
CA LEU A 48 -0.35 21.25 25.14
C LEU A 48 -0.99 21.46 23.76
N SER A 49 -0.36 22.31 22.95
CA SER A 49 -0.67 22.44 21.53
C SER A 49 -0.88 21.04 21.00
N ALA A 50 -2.09 20.73 20.52
CA ALA A 50 -2.29 19.56 19.71
C ALA A 50 -1.18 19.60 18.66
N GLN A 51 -0.26 18.64 18.71
CA GLN A 51 0.78 18.54 17.71
C GLN A 51 0.05 18.42 16.39
N ASP A 52 0.25 19.37 15.49
CA ASP A 52 -0.26 19.24 14.14
C ASP A 52 0.35 17.93 13.59
N PRO A 53 -0.45 16.87 13.39
CA PRO A 53 0.08 15.57 13.02
C PRO A 53 0.66 15.59 11.59
N PHE A 54 0.56 16.73 10.89
CA PHE A 54 1.01 16.95 9.53
C PHE A 54 2.07 18.06 9.42
N VAL A 55 2.81 18.36 10.50
CA VAL A 55 4.02 19.19 10.35
C VAL A 55 4.99 18.46 9.44
N LEU A 56 5.24 19.05 8.26
CA LEU A 56 6.22 18.56 7.32
C LEU A 56 7.59 18.47 7.99
N ASP A 57 8.08 17.25 8.19
CA ASP A 57 9.47 17.05 8.58
C ASP A 57 10.35 17.10 7.33
N THR A 58 10.95 18.27 7.10
CA THR A 58 11.86 18.47 5.98
C THR A 58 13.11 17.61 6.08
N SER A 59 13.50 17.16 7.28
CA SER A 59 14.68 16.29 7.44
C SER A 59 14.45 14.91 6.82
N LEU A 60 13.25 14.34 6.98
CA LEU A 60 12.83 13.10 6.33
C LEU A 60 12.54 13.32 4.84
N THR A 61 11.83 14.42 4.51
CA THR A 61 11.45 14.74 3.13
C THR A 61 12.66 14.92 2.22
N ASN A 62 13.75 15.50 2.72
CA ASN A 62 14.96 15.74 1.94
C ASN A 62 15.76 14.46 1.62
N VAL A 63 15.48 13.35 2.29
CA VAL A 63 16.09 12.05 1.98
C VAL A 63 15.43 11.43 0.74
N LEU A 64 14.13 11.66 0.56
CA LEU A 64 13.38 11.09 -0.56
C LEU A 64 13.80 11.74 -1.89
N PRO A 65 13.91 10.94 -2.98
CA PRO A 65 14.21 11.47 -4.30
C PRO A 65 13.07 12.39 -4.78
N LYS A 66 13.44 13.51 -5.40
CA LYS A 66 12.49 14.43 -6.05
C LYS A 66 12.22 13.99 -7.48
N SER A 67 11.70 12.78 -7.64
CA SER A 67 11.49 12.13 -8.93
C SER A 67 10.02 11.78 -9.11
N LEU A 68 9.58 11.53 -10.35
CA LEU A 68 8.21 11.14 -10.64
C LEU A 68 8.08 9.64 -10.34
N THR A 69 7.52 9.32 -9.18
CA THR A 69 7.26 7.95 -8.74
C THR A 69 5.89 7.47 -9.24
N ASN A 70 5.85 6.26 -9.80
CA ASN A 70 4.60 5.63 -10.24
C ASN A 70 4.13 4.56 -9.26
N SER A 71 5.09 3.89 -8.62
CA SER A 71 4.82 2.80 -7.68
C SER A 71 5.62 2.99 -6.41
N ILE A 72 4.94 2.78 -5.29
CA ILE A 72 5.51 2.77 -3.95
C ILE A 72 5.16 1.42 -3.34
N GLN A 73 6.17 0.71 -2.85
CA GLN A 73 5.99 -0.53 -2.11
C GLN A 73 6.63 -0.39 -0.72
N ILE A 74 6.18 -1.23 0.21
CA ILE A 74 6.64 -1.24 1.60
C ILE A 74 6.95 -2.68 1.98
N ALA A 75 8.19 -2.95 2.37
CA ALA A 75 8.64 -4.27 2.80
C ALA A 75 9.95 -4.15 3.57
N ASP A 76 10.21 -5.08 4.48
CA ASP A 76 11.53 -5.24 5.11
C ASP A 76 12.48 -5.89 4.10
N ILE A 77 13.24 -5.06 3.38
CA ILE A 77 14.03 -5.49 2.22
C ILE A 77 15.42 -5.99 2.64
N ASN A 78 15.89 -5.55 3.80
CA ASN A 78 17.20 -5.90 4.35
C ASN A 78 17.12 -6.82 5.58
N ASN A 79 15.92 -7.28 5.95
CA ASN A 79 15.63 -8.13 7.11
C ASN A 79 16.12 -7.53 8.45
N ASP A 80 16.08 -6.19 8.59
CA ASP A 80 16.47 -5.50 9.83
C ASP A 80 15.34 -5.35 10.84
N GLY A 81 14.13 -5.84 10.50
CA GLY A 81 12.94 -5.80 11.34
C GLY A 81 12.13 -4.51 11.20
N THR A 82 12.52 -3.61 10.30
CA THR A 82 11.74 -2.43 9.91
C THR A 82 11.36 -2.48 8.43
N ASN A 83 10.14 -2.02 8.13
CA ASN A 83 9.72 -1.94 6.74
C ASN A 83 10.36 -0.73 6.06
N ASP A 84 10.99 -0.98 4.93
CA ASP A 84 11.60 0.02 4.05
C ASP A 84 10.60 0.57 3.04
N ILE A 85 10.96 1.69 2.41
CA ILE A 85 10.19 2.30 1.33
C ILE A 85 10.87 2.03 0.00
N ILE A 86 10.15 1.43 -0.94
CA ILE A 86 10.63 1.13 -2.27
C ILE A 86 9.91 2.05 -3.24
N LEU A 87 10.67 2.79 -4.05
CA LEU A 87 10.16 3.75 -5.02
C LEU A 87 10.60 3.36 -6.41
N SER A 88 9.68 3.33 -7.36
CA SER A 88 10.03 3.24 -8.77
C SER A 88 9.26 4.25 -9.61
N GLY A 89 9.89 4.66 -10.70
CA GLY A 89 9.29 5.58 -11.64
C GLY A 89 10.28 6.06 -12.66
N TYR A 90 10.09 7.29 -13.14
CA TYR A 90 10.97 7.89 -14.14
C TYR A 90 11.68 9.12 -13.57
N ASP A 91 12.97 9.22 -13.87
CA ASP A 91 13.80 10.35 -13.49
C ASP A 91 14.64 10.81 -14.70
N GLU A 92 14.28 11.98 -15.24
CA GLU A 92 14.99 12.61 -16.36
C GLU A 92 16.47 12.84 -16.04
N THR A 93 16.81 13.15 -14.78
CA THR A 93 18.21 13.39 -14.39
C THR A 93 19.04 12.11 -14.42
N ARG A 94 18.39 10.95 -14.37
CA ARG A 94 18.99 9.61 -14.50
C ARG A 94 18.80 9.03 -15.89
N ASN A 95 18.22 9.79 -16.82
CA ASN A 95 17.89 9.39 -18.19
C ASN A 95 17.08 8.08 -18.27
N GLY A 96 16.14 7.86 -17.34
CA GLY A 96 15.43 6.60 -17.37
C GLY A 96 14.58 6.23 -16.16
N VAL A 97 14.22 4.95 -16.13
CA VAL A 97 13.51 4.33 -15.00
C VAL A 97 14.46 4.21 -13.82
N PHE A 98 13.96 4.50 -12.61
CA PHE A 98 14.69 4.27 -11.37
C PHE A 98 13.95 3.29 -10.47
N PHE A 99 14.72 2.61 -9.62
CA PHE A 99 14.26 1.78 -8.51
C PHE A 99 15.15 2.08 -7.31
N ASP A 100 14.59 2.75 -6.31
CA ASP A 100 15.31 3.16 -5.11
C ASP A 100 14.69 2.53 -3.87
N VAL A 101 15.53 2.14 -2.94
CA VAL A 101 15.14 1.69 -1.60
C VAL A 101 15.57 2.75 -0.60
N ILE A 102 14.64 3.16 0.26
CA ILE A 102 14.87 4.06 1.37
C ILE A 102 14.71 3.23 2.64
N ASN A 103 15.83 2.99 3.31
CA ASN A 103 15.85 2.20 4.53
C ASN A 103 15.23 3.03 5.65
N VAL A 104 14.23 2.46 6.33
CA VAL A 104 13.67 3.06 7.53
C VAL A 104 14.48 2.54 8.70
N GLN A 105 14.75 3.37 9.70
CA GLN A 105 15.43 2.93 10.92
C GLN A 105 14.43 2.75 12.05
N THR A 106 14.83 2.01 13.09
CA THR A 106 13.97 1.78 14.28
C THR A 106 13.51 3.06 14.99
N ASP A 107 14.22 4.16 14.83
CA ASP A 107 13.86 5.49 15.36
C ASP A 107 12.99 6.32 14.39
N GLY A 108 12.62 5.77 13.23
CA GLY A 108 11.84 6.41 12.19
C GLY A 108 12.65 7.29 11.23
N THR A 109 13.98 7.37 11.39
CA THR A 109 14.82 8.09 10.43
C THR A 109 14.87 7.36 9.09
N LEU A 110 14.98 8.13 8.00
CA LEU A 110 15.11 7.62 6.65
C LEU A 110 16.56 7.70 6.20
N LEU A 111 17.10 6.62 5.64
CA LEU A 111 18.41 6.58 5.02
C LEU A 111 18.27 6.11 3.57
N LEU A 112 19.06 6.70 2.68
CA LEU A 112 19.13 6.21 1.32
C LEU A 112 19.80 4.83 1.30
N GLY A 113 19.07 3.82 0.82
CA GLY A 113 19.54 2.46 0.65
C GLY A 113 20.09 2.22 -0.76
N SER A 114 19.69 1.12 -1.39
CA SER A 114 20.11 0.82 -2.76
C SER A 114 19.45 1.76 -3.79
N GLN A 115 20.18 2.10 -4.84
CA GLN A 115 19.66 2.87 -5.96
C GLN A 115 20.01 2.17 -7.26
N ASN A 116 19.00 1.96 -8.09
CA ASN A 116 19.13 1.36 -9.41
C ASN A 116 18.57 2.33 -10.44
N SER A 117 19.25 2.42 -11.58
CA SER A 117 18.85 3.28 -12.68
C SER A 117 19.06 2.56 -13.99
N PHE A 118 18.04 2.60 -14.82
CA PHE A 118 17.99 1.90 -16.08
C PHE A 118 17.75 2.92 -17.18
N ILE A 119 18.72 3.05 -18.09
CA ILE A 119 18.65 4.04 -19.16
C ILE A 119 17.51 3.67 -20.11
N THR A 120 16.53 4.57 -20.23
CA THR A 120 15.39 4.43 -21.14
C THR A 120 15.09 5.79 -21.75
N TYR A 121 14.94 5.85 -23.06
CA TYR A 121 14.69 7.10 -23.76
C TYR A 121 13.19 7.44 -23.74
N SER A 122 12.86 8.73 -23.74
CA SER A 122 11.48 9.22 -23.62
C SER A 122 10.58 8.84 -24.79
N ASP A 123 11.14 8.49 -25.95
CA ASP A 123 10.41 7.92 -27.08
C ASP A 123 10.01 6.46 -26.88
N THR A 124 10.69 5.77 -25.96
CA THR A 124 10.44 4.37 -25.57
C THR A 124 9.41 4.30 -24.44
N ILE A 125 9.18 5.40 -23.71
CA ILE A 125 8.17 5.46 -22.66
C ILE A 125 6.87 5.99 -23.26
N ALA A 126 5.90 5.11 -23.45
CA ALA A 126 4.56 5.47 -23.88
C ALA A 126 3.90 6.45 -22.88
N GLY A 127 3.96 7.75 -23.19
CA GLY A 127 3.16 8.81 -22.60
C GLY A 127 2.04 9.24 -23.54
N ILE A 128 0.93 9.73 -23.00
CA ILE A 128 -0.23 10.21 -23.79
C ILE A 128 0.09 11.53 -24.55
N GLU A 129 1.25 12.15 -24.34
CA GLU A 129 1.69 13.34 -25.09
C GLU A 129 3.21 13.35 -25.37
N PRO A 130 3.66 13.84 -26.56
CA PRO A 130 5.07 14.07 -26.83
C PRO A 130 5.70 15.04 -25.82
N GLY A 131 6.72 14.60 -25.10
CA GLY A 131 7.49 15.46 -24.19
C GLY A 131 6.95 15.53 -22.76
N VAL A 132 5.97 14.71 -22.39
CA VAL A 132 5.62 14.47 -20.98
C VAL A 132 5.84 13.00 -20.69
N PRO A 133 7.02 12.60 -20.17
CA PRO A 133 7.20 11.26 -19.63
C PRO A 133 6.34 11.19 -18.36
N VAL A 134 5.06 10.87 -18.54
CA VAL A 134 4.25 10.31 -17.47
C VAL A 134 5.03 9.10 -17.04
N GLY A 135 5.56 9.12 -15.80
CA GLY A 135 6.47 8.09 -15.34
C GLY A 135 5.89 6.74 -15.74
N GLY A 136 6.68 5.99 -16.53
CA GLY A 136 6.15 4.97 -17.43
C GLY A 136 5.03 4.12 -16.84
N ILE A 137 3.97 3.90 -17.63
CA ILE A 137 2.89 2.94 -17.36
C ILE A 137 3.57 1.66 -16.91
N GLY A 138 3.48 1.34 -15.62
CA GLY A 138 4.40 0.41 -14.98
C GLY A 138 4.31 0.44 -13.46
N GLY A 139 4.95 -0.52 -12.81
CA GLY A 139 4.84 -0.75 -11.38
C GLY A 139 5.94 -1.65 -10.84
N VAL A 140 5.91 -1.86 -9.53
CA VAL A 140 6.74 -2.85 -8.84
C VAL A 140 5.82 -3.81 -8.13
N ASP A 141 6.16 -5.09 -8.21
CA ASP A 141 5.61 -6.14 -7.37
C ASP A 141 6.76 -6.79 -6.60
N LEU A 142 6.53 -7.12 -5.34
CA LEU A 142 7.56 -7.66 -4.44
C LEU A 142 7.24 -9.11 -4.11
N ILE A 143 8.22 -10.00 -4.25
CA ILE A 143 8.05 -11.42 -3.94
C ILE A 143 9.41 -12.08 -3.73
N ASP A 144 9.49 -13.14 -2.93
CA ASP A 144 10.68 -14.01 -2.90
C ASP A 144 10.64 -14.98 -4.09
N TYR A 145 11.21 -14.56 -5.23
CA TYR A 145 11.08 -15.29 -6.50
C TYR A 145 11.85 -16.61 -6.47
N ASN A 146 13.05 -16.59 -5.91
CA ASN A 146 13.98 -17.72 -5.92
C ASN A 146 13.90 -18.56 -4.62
N ARG A 147 13.07 -18.16 -3.65
CA ARG A 147 12.86 -18.81 -2.35
C ARG A 147 14.12 -18.83 -1.48
N ASP A 148 14.93 -17.79 -1.56
CA ASP A 148 16.14 -17.64 -0.76
C ASP A 148 15.91 -16.89 0.56
N GLY A 149 14.67 -16.47 0.82
CA GLY A 149 14.25 -15.74 2.02
C GLY A 149 14.47 -14.24 1.93
N TRP A 150 14.91 -13.72 0.80
CA TRP A 150 14.97 -12.29 0.52
C TRP A 150 13.83 -11.88 -0.40
N ILE A 151 13.24 -10.72 -0.11
CA ILE A 151 12.20 -10.15 -0.97
C ILE A 151 12.87 -9.59 -2.22
N ASP A 152 12.59 -10.19 -3.37
CA ASP A 152 12.96 -9.70 -4.70
C ASP A 152 11.94 -8.68 -5.22
N ALA A 153 12.30 -8.00 -6.31
CA ALA A 153 11.44 -7.01 -6.93
C ALA A 153 11.25 -7.28 -8.42
N PHE A 154 10.01 -7.35 -8.87
CA PHE A 154 9.68 -7.37 -10.29
C PHE A 154 9.28 -5.97 -10.73
N LEU A 155 10.08 -5.40 -11.63
CA LEU A 155 9.74 -4.16 -12.31
C LEU A 155 8.95 -4.46 -13.56
N GLN A 156 7.96 -3.62 -13.80
CA GLN A 156 7.20 -3.63 -15.03
C GLN A 156 6.94 -2.24 -15.58
N GLY A 157 6.77 -2.16 -16.90
CA GLY A 157 6.27 -0.99 -17.58
C GLY A 157 6.88 -0.73 -18.95
N SER A 158 6.51 0.40 -19.56
CA SER A 158 6.72 0.75 -20.98
C SER A 158 8.13 0.64 -21.57
N ALA A 159 9.17 0.37 -20.79
CA ALA A 159 10.51 0.18 -21.34
C ALA A 159 11.27 -1.01 -20.74
N LEU A 160 10.82 -1.56 -19.59
CA LEU A 160 11.54 -2.59 -18.86
C LEU A 160 10.58 -3.48 -18.08
N LYS A 161 10.72 -4.79 -18.28
CA LYS A 161 10.21 -5.82 -17.38
C LYS A 161 11.35 -6.75 -16.98
N GLY A 162 11.48 -6.99 -15.69
CA GLY A 162 12.51 -7.88 -15.17
C GLY A 162 12.49 -7.96 -13.65
N THR A 163 12.86 -9.13 -13.14
CA THR A 163 13.04 -9.33 -11.71
C THR A 163 14.46 -8.96 -11.31
N LEU A 164 14.57 -8.15 -10.27
CA LEU A 164 15.78 -7.84 -9.56
C LEU A 164 15.90 -8.75 -8.36
N ILE A 165 17.01 -9.49 -8.30
CA ILE A 165 17.29 -10.40 -7.20
C ILE A 165 17.94 -9.62 -6.06
N ASN A 166 17.34 -9.71 -4.89
CA ASN A 166 17.83 -9.08 -3.68
C ASN A 166 18.87 -9.97 -3.00
N SER A 167 19.89 -9.33 -2.44
CA SER A 167 20.86 -9.96 -1.57
C SER A 167 21.17 -8.99 -0.44
N ASN A 168 20.40 -9.09 0.65
CA ASN A 168 20.56 -8.27 1.85
C ASN A 168 20.49 -6.76 1.57
N GLY A 169 19.39 -6.33 0.96
CA GLY A 169 19.09 -4.95 0.62
C GLY A 169 19.79 -4.42 -0.64
N ASN A 170 20.52 -5.27 -1.36
CA ASN A 170 21.17 -4.92 -2.62
C ASN A 170 20.54 -5.70 -3.76
N PHE A 171 19.99 -4.99 -4.73
CA PHE A 171 19.33 -5.57 -5.89
C PHE A 171 20.28 -5.69 -7.07
N ASN A 172 20.34 -6.88 -7.68
CA ASN A 172 21.10 -7.13 -8.89
C ASN A 172 20.16 -7.51 -10.04
N THR A 173 20.55 -7.12 -11.25
CA THR A 173 19.81 -7.43 -12.49
C THR A 173 20.14 -8.80 -13.07
N SER A 174 21.02 -9.56 -12.42
CA SER A 174 21.47 -10.88 -12.85
C SER A 174 20.41 -11.91 -12.48
N GLY A 175 19.39 -12.08 -13.32
CA GLY A 175 18.28 -12.95 -12.99
C GLY A 175 17.40 -13.44 -14.12
N ILE A 176 16.64 -12.57 -14.81
CA ILE A 176 15.34 -13.02 -15.37
C ILE A 176 15.05 -12.48 -16.77
N GLU A 177 14.29 -13.28 -17.52
CA GLU A 177 13.77 -13.07 -18.87
C GLU A 177 13.27 -11.64 -19.11
N TYR A 178 13.75 -11.04 -20.19
CA TYR A 178 13.34 -9.72 -20.63
C TYR A 178 12.08 -9.85 -21.47
N TYR A 179 10.98 -9.34 -20.93
CA TYR A 179 9.75 -9.10 -21.68
C TYR A 179 9.70 -7.62 -22.03
N SER A 180 9.84 -7.26 -23.30
CA SER A 180 9.74 -5.85 -23.72
C SER A 180 8.27 -5.49 -23.94
N LEU A 181 7.51 -5.35 -22.84
CA LEU A 181 6.06 -5.11 -22.90
C LEU A 181 5.68 -3.67 -22.54
N THR A 182 4.99 -2.98 -23.44
CA THR A 182 4.38 -1.67 -23.19
C THR A 182 2.93 -1.79 -22.73
N TYR A 183 2.41 -0.73 -22.09
CA TYR A 183 1.05 -0.72 -21.51
C TYR A 183 0.76 -1.95 -20.62
N SER A 184 1.77 -2.34 -19.85
CA SER A 184 1.83 -3.65 -19.22
C SER A 184 1.45 -3.64 -17.75
N ASP A 185 0.94 -4.78 -17.29
CA ASP A 185 0.76 -5.10 -15.87
C ASP A 185 1.17 -6.56 -15.64
N GLY A 186 1.27 -6.98 -14.39
CA GLY A 186 1.86 -8.24 -14.02
C GLY A 186 2.03 -8.35 -12.51
N LYS A 187 1.67 -9.51 -12.01
CA LYS A 187 1.52 -9.79 -10.58
C LYS A 187 1.95 -11.20 -10.26
N TRP A 188 2.68 -11.33 -9.16
CA TRP A 188 3.03 -12.62 -8.60
C TRP A 188 1.87 -13.19 -7.78
N GLY A 189 1.67 -14.49 -7.91
CA GLY A 189 0.71 -15.26 -7.13
C GLY A 189 1.03 -16.75 -7.27
N ASP A 190 0.91 -17.51 -6.21
CA ASP A 190 1.07 -18.97 -6.25
C ASP A 190 -0.26 -19.59 -6.74
N VAL A 191 -0.37 -19.86 -8.04
CA VAL A 191 -1.64 -20.31 -8.63
C VAL A 191 -1.84 -21.80 -8.41
N ASN A 192 -0.77 -22.57 -8.26
CA ASN A 192 -0.81 -24.03 -8.15
C ASN A 192 -0.56 -24.53 -6.71
N ASN A 193 -0.42 -23.62 -5.75
CA ASN A 193 -0.18 -23.88 -4.33
C ASN A 193 1.06 -24.74 -4.07
N ASP A 194 2.11 -24.58 -4.88
CA ASP A 194 3.39 -25.30 -4.74
C ASP A 194 4.44 -24.57 -3.89
N GLY A 195 4.10 -23.36 -3.44
CA GLY A 195 4.94 -22.50 -2.61
C GLY A 195 5.98 -21.73 -3.40
N ALA A 196 6.05 -21.85 -4.72
CA ALA A 196 6.77 -20.93 -5.60
C ALA A 196 5.80 -19.89 -6.18
N PRO A 197 6.17 -18.61 -6.22
CA PRO A 197 5.30 -17.60 -6.80
C PRO A 197 5.29 -17.70 -8.32
N ASP A 198 4.12 -17.82 -8.92
CA ASP A 198 3.90 -17.77 -10.37
C ASP A 198 3.65 -16.34 -10.85
N LEU A 199 3.86 -16.06 -12.13
CA LEU A 199 3.76 -14.72 -12.70
C LEU A 199 2.66 -14.64 -13.76
N PHE A 200 1.65 -13.81 -13.51
CA PHE A 200 0.80 -13.34 -14.59
C PHE A 200 1.42 -12.07 -15.21
N VAL A 201 1.40 -11.96 -16.54
CA VAL A 201 1.77 -10.74 -17.26
C VAL A 201 0.76 -10.41 -18.35
N MET A 202 0.48 -9.13 -18.51
CA MET A 202 -0.25 -8.57 -19.64
C MET A 202 0.46 -7.37 -20.24
N GLY A 203 0.23 -7.08 -21.52
CA GLY A 203 0.77 -5.89 -22.21
C GLY A 203 0.92 -6.08 -23.72
N VAL A 204 1.69 -5.19 -24.34
CA VAL A 204 1.97 -5.19 -25.78
C VAL A 204 3.44 -5.47 -26.03
N ASP A 205 3.77 -6.52 -26.77
CA ASP A 205 5.11 -6.72 -27.32
C ASP A 205 5.20 -5.97 -28.64
N GLU A 206 5.77 -4.77 -28.59
CA GLU A 206 5.93 -3.91 -29.77
C GLU A 206 6.89 -4.48 -30.82
N SER A 207 7.79 -5.39 -30.43
CA SER A 207 8.73 -6.01 -31.36
C SER A 207 8.07 -7.08 -32.24
N GLN A 208 7.08 -7.76 -31.68
CA GLN A 208 6.32 -8.82 -32.34
C GLN A 208 4.97 -8.31 -32.88
N ASP A 209 4.56 -7.09 -32.51
CA ASP A 209 3.25 -6.50 -32.84
C ASP A 209 2.08 -7.37 -32.34
N ILE A 210 2.18 -7.82 -31.07
CA ILE A 210 1.17 -8.66 -30.42
C ILE A 210 0.77 -8.11 -29.05
N ILE A 211 -0.48 -8.34 -28.67
CA ILE A 211 -0.95 -8.20 -27.29
C ILE A 211 -0.77 -9.56 -26.60
N LEU A 212 -0.13 -9.58 -25.44
CA LEU A 212 0.20 -10.79 -24.71
C LEU A 212 -0.45 -10.76 -23.32
N ASN A 213 -1.14 -11.84 -22.96
CA ASN A 213 -1.76 -12.06 -21.66
C ASN A 213 -1.49 -13.51 -21.28
N ASP A 214 -0.49 -13.73 -20.45
CA ASP A 214 0.04 -15.07 -20.18
C ASP A 214 0.29 -15.27 -18.68
N LEU A 215 0.02 -16.48 -18.23
CA LEU A 215 0.42 -16.99 -16.93
C LEU A 215 1.69 -17.82 -17.09
N TYR A 216 2.67 -17.61 -16.22
CA TYR A 216 3.93 -18.32 -16.19
C TYR A 216 4.11 -19.00 -14.84
N ILE A 217 4.28 -20.32 -14.87
CA ILE A 217 4.50 -21.15 -13.68
C ILE A 217 5.99 -21.13 -13.31
N ASN A 218 6.29 -20.82 -12.06
CA ASN A 218 7.64 -20.76 -11.54
C ASN A 218 8.08 -22.12 -10.99
N ASN A 219 8.99 -22.78 -11.70
CA ASN A 219 9.52 -24.08 -11.26
C ASN A 219 10.73 -23.94 -10.30
N GLY A 220 10.91 -22.77 -9.69
CA GLY A 220 11.99 -22.43 -8.74
C GLY A 220 13.31 -22.03 -9.37
N SER A 221 13.48 -22.19 -10.68
CA SER A 221 14.66 -21.71 -11.41
C SER A 221 14.34 -21.03 -12.74
N SER A 222 13.12 -21.19 -13.24
CA SER A 222 12.66 -20.63 -14.50
C SER A 222 11.14 -20.49 -14.52
N LEU A 223 10.67 -19.56 -15.33
CA LEU A 223 9.27 -19.38 -15.66
C LEU A 223 8.90 -20.26 -16.86
N THR A 224 7.73 -20.90 -16.82
CA THR A 224 7.20 -21.69 -17.94
C THR A 224 5.76 -21.32 -18.18
N LYS A 225 5.46 -20.88 -19.40
CA LYS A 225 4.11 -20.46 -19.79
C LYS A 225 3.09 -21.59 -19.57
N ASP A 226 2.03 -21.29 -18.83
CA ASP A 226 0.83 -22.12 -18.76
C ASP A 226 0.13 -22.14 -20.13
N GLN A 227 -0.20 -23.35 -20.58
CA GLN A 227 -0.89 -23.57 -21.86
C GLN A 227 -2.37 -23.94 -21.67
N THR A 228 -2.82 -24.05 -20.42
CA THR A 228 -4.16 -24.54 -20.10
C THR A 228 -5.20 -23.42 -20.01
N THR A 229 -4.77 -22.24 -19.57
CA THR A 229 -5.63 -21.06 -19.45
C THR A 229 -5.55 -20.19 -20.69
N ILE A 230 -6.70 -19.75 -21.20
CA ILE A 230 -6.77 -18.83 -22.33
C ILE A 230 -7.24 -17.47 -21.83
N PHE A 231 -6.40 -16.47 -22.02
CA PHE A 231 -6.71 -15.08 -21.70
C PHE A 231 -7.22 -14.32 -22.93
N PRO A 232 -8.04 -13.28 -22.75
CA PRO A 232 -8.34 -12.35 -23.82
C PRO A 232 -7.13 -11.44 -24.07
N ASP A 233 -6.99 -10.96 -25.29
CA ASP A 233 -5.95 -10.00 -25.66
C ASP A 233 -6.28 -8.62 -25.09
N LEU A 234 -5.78 -8.33 -23.89
CA LEU A 234 -5.95 -7.07 -23.18
C LEU A 234 -4.61 -6.34 -22.97
N PHE A 235 -4.65 -5.02 -23.06
CA PHE A 235 -3.53 -4.14 -22.72
C PHE A 235 -4.03 -2.90 -21.97
N ASN A 236 -3.10 -2.08 -21.45
CA ASN A 236 -3.43 -0.91 -20.64
C ASN A 236 -4.40 -1.26 -19.51
N GLY A 237 -4.07 -2.37 -18.84
CA GLY A 237 -4.94 -3.09 -17.93
C GLY A 237 -4.35 -3.19 -16.53
N SER A 238 -5.03 -3.95 -15.69
CA SER A 238 -4.57 -4.31 -14.36
C SER A 238 -5.05 -5.70 -13.99
N SER A 239 -4.29 -6.36 -13.13
CA SER A 239 -4.54 -7.70 -12.63
C SER A 239 -4.38 -7.73 -11.10
N SER A 240 -5.08 -8.65 -10.45
CA SER A 240 -4.93 -8.90 -9.03
C SER A 240 -5.26 -10.35 -8.71
N TRP A 241 -4.45 -10.93 -7.83
CA TRP A 241 -4.72 -12.21 -7.19
C TRP A 241 -5.52 -12.02 -5.90
N GLY A 242 -6.29 -13.03 -5.52
CA GLY A 242 -6.94 -13.12 -4.22
C GLY A 242 -7.80 -14.38 -4.10
N ASP A 243 -7.87 -14.95 -2.90
CA ASP A 243 -8.76 -16.08 -2.59
C ASP A 243 -10.18 -15.53 -2.33
N TYR A 244 -11.04 -15.58 -3.35
CA TYR A 244 -12.33 -14.88 -3.33
C TYR A 244 -13.38 -15.63 -2.51
N ASP A 245 -13.33 -16.96 -2.46
CA ASP A 245 -14.30 -17.80 -1.78
C ASP A 245 -13.77 -18.53 -0.54
N ASN A 246 -12.54 -18.22 -0.15
CA ASN A 246 -11.84 -18.75 1.03
C ASN A 246 -11.60 -20.26 0.95
N ASP A 247 -11.34 -20.79 -0.25
CA ASP A 247 -10.95 -22.19 -0.45
C ASP A 247 -9.43 -22.42 -0.38
N GLY A 248 -8.66 -21.33 -0.31
CA GLY A 248 -7.20 -21.34 -0.18
C GLY A 248 -6.46 -21.36 -1.52
N ASP A 249 -7.17 -21.35 -2.64
CA ASP A 249 -6.59 -21.23 -3.98
C ASP A 249 -6.68 -19.77 -4.44
N LEU A 250 -5.57 -19.19 -4.95
CA LEU A 250 -5.59 -17.81 -5.41
C LEU A 250 -6.36 -17.69 -6.74
N ASP A 251 -7.44 -16.91 -6.75
CA ASP A 251 -8.18 -16.53 -7.96
C ASP A 251 -7.58 -15.29 -8.62
N LEU A 252 -7.88 -15.11 -9.91
CA LEU A 252 -7.35 -14.02 -10.71
C LEU A 252 -8.47 -13.14 -11.26
N VAL A 253 -8.36 -11.83 -11.06
CA VAL A 253 -9.15 -10.84 -11.81
C VAL A 253 -8.23 -10.04 -12.72
N ILE A 254 -8.65 -9.85 -13.97
CA ILE A 254 -7.95 -9.01 -14.94
C ILE A 254 -8.93 -8.01 -15.56
N CYS A 255 -8.43 -6.83 -15.93
CA CYS A 255 -9.16 -5.87 -16.74
C CYS A 255 -8.23 -5.16 -17.72
N GLY A 256 -8.79 -4.59 -18.78
CA GLY A 256 -8.02 -3.84 -19.75
C GLY A 256 -8.81 -3.47 -21.01
N GLN A 257 -8.10 -2.92 -21.97
CA GLN A 257 -8.61 -2.53 -23.28
C GLN A 257 -8.34 -3.63 -24.30
N THR A 258 -9.27 -3.81 -25.25
CA THR A 258 -9.03 -4.67 -26.42
C THR A 258 -8.46 -3.84 -27.57
N ALA A 259 -8.09 -4.49 -28.68
CA ALA A 259 -7.70 -3.79 -29.90
C ALA A 259 -8.82 -2.90 -30.49
N ASP A 260 -10.09 -3.14 -30.15
CA ASP A 260 -11.18 -2.19 -30.40
C ASP A 260 -11.14 -1.08 -29.35
N SER A 261 -10.85 0.14 -29.79
CA SER A 261 -10.70 1.32 -28.93
C SER A 261 -11.97 1.73 -28.19
N SER A 262 -13.13 1.15 -28.53
CA SER A 262 -14.40 1.34 -27.83
C SER A 262 -14.71 0.25 -26.81
N ALA A 263 -13.89 -0.80 -26.74
CA ALA A 263 -14.14 -1.99 -25.93
C ALA A 263 -13.11 -2.17 -24.80
N THR A 264 -13.64 -2.30 -23.58
CA THR A 264 -12.90 -2.69 -22.38
C THR A 264 -13.51 -3.96 -21.81
N VAL A 265 -12.68 -4.80 -21.20
CA VAL A 265 -13.09 -6.08 -20.63
C VAL A 265 -12.60 -6.15 -19.19
N SER A 266 -13.42 -6.72 -18.32
CA SER A 266 -13.00 -7.25 -17.03
C SER A 266 -13.40 -8.72 -17.00
N ARG A 267 -12.49 -9.57 -16.54
CA ARG A 267 -12.70 -11.01 -16.46
C ARG A 267 -12.20 -11.51 -15.11
N PHE A 268 -13.04 -12.30 -14.47
CA PHE A 268 -12.73 -13.02 -13.26
C PHE A 268 -12.49 -14.48 -13.64
N TYR A 269 -11.46 -15.08 -13.06
CA TYR A 269 -11.08 -16.47 -13.22
C TYR A 269 -11.11 -17.13 -11.86
N LYS A 270 -12.01 -18.10 -11.69
CA LYS A 270 -11.99 -18.92 -10.49
C LYS A 270 -10.86 -19.94 -10.61
N ASN A 271 -10.03 -20.05 -9.59
CA ASN A 271 -9.03 -21.10 -9.49
C ASN A 271 -9.64 -22.38 -8.91
N GLU A 272 -9.15 -23.52 -9.40
CA GLU A 272 -9.48 -24.83 -8.88
C GLU A 272 -8.25 -25.37 -8.12
N PRO A 273 -8.41 -26.33 -7.18
CA PRO A 273 -7.30 -26.88 -6.39
C PRO A 273 -6.14 -27.49 -7.18
N THR A 274 -6.29 -27.62 -8.49
CA THR A 274 -5.25 -28.10 -9.41
C THR A 274 -4.40 -26.96 -9.99
N GLY A 275 -4.66 -25.70 -9.62
CA GLY A 275 -4.07 -24.50 -10.22
C GLY A 275 -4.60 -24.17 -11.61
N ARG A 276 -5.82 -24.60 -11.92
CA ARG A 276 -6.44 -24.37 -13.23
C ARG A 276 -7.48 -23.25 -13.11
N LEU A 277 -7.23 -22.16 -13.81
CA LEU A 277 -8.13 -21.03 -13.90
C LEU A 277 -9.32 -21.31 -14.85
N THR A 278 -10.53 -20.91 -14.43
CA THR A 278 -11.80 -21.18 -15.12
C THR A 278 -12.69 -19.96 -15.32
#